data_AF-A0A960D0L1-F1
#
_entry.id   AF-A0A960D0L1-F1
#
_cell.length_a   1.000
_cell.length_b   1.000
_cell.length_c   1.000
_cell.angle_alpha   90.00
_cell.angle_beta   90.00
_cell.angle_gamma   90.00
#
_symmetry.space_group_name_H-M   'P 1'
#
loop_
_entity.id
_entity.type
_entity.pdbx_description
1 polymer ?
#
loop_
_entity_poly.entity_id
_entity_poly.type
_entity_poly.pdbx_seq_one_letter_code
_entity_poly.pdbx_strand_id
1 'polypeptide(L)'
;MALAAGAVFIAFAVWILSGVSTGRTLQVVDDLVLTVLALTAAISTALAARVAHGRLRASWAALSLGFVAFATGELIWTVYELTGHETPFPSPADAAFLLFPVGACVGLLLFPAERNAGSRGRVLIDGLIVAGSLFLISWVTILERLYHEPETNRLHFVISFAYPVTDLLILTVAAMVLVRAAVEQRLVLTALTLGLACIALADSGYAYQLAKGEYASGSVVDIGWAAGFLLVTIAATAGRHAATAEEGSPEPLGWAPILLPYAPLLLAGVVVASQPLTIVFTGPVEVVAALLVVAVMVRQVMAVRENRRLLSAVAEQALHDPLTGLANRA
;
A
#
# COMPACT_ATOMS: atom_id res chain seq x y z
N MET A 1 -0.15 -17.18 14.51
CA MET A 1 0.17 -16.83 13.11
C MET A 1 0.89 -15.50 13.03
N ALA A 2 0.30 -14.37 13.42
CA ALA A 2 0.98 -13.05 13.38
C ALA A 2 2.34 -12.99 14.12
N LEU A 3 2.44 -13.55 15.34
CA LEU A 3 3.72 -13.59 16.07
C LEU A 3 4.80 -14.42 15.35
N ALA A 4 4.42 -15.57 14.80
CA ALA A 4 5.33 -16.43 14.05
C ALA A 4 5.77 -15.75 12.73
N ALA A 5 4.83 -15.13 12.00
CA ALA A 5 5.13 -14.34 10.81
C ALA A 5 6.05 -13.15 11.14
N GLY A 6 5.86 -12.50 12.28
CA GLY A 6 6.73 -11.42 12.75
C GLY A 6 8.15 -11.90 13.06
N ALA A 7 8.29 -13.04 13.72
CA ALA A 7 9.61 -13.63 13.97
C ALA A 7 10.32 -14.03 12.66
N VAL A 8 9.59 -14.63 11.72
CA VAL A 8 10.12 -14.97 10.38
C VAL A 8 10.54 -13.71 9.64
N PHE A 9 9.72 -12.65 9.62
CA PHE A 9 10.05 -11.38 8.99
C PHE A 9 11.30 -10.73 9.58
N ILE A 10 11.44 -10.69 10.91
CA ILE A 10 12.63 -10.10 11.55
C ILE A 10 13.87 -10.90 11.20
N ALA A 11 13.79 -12.24 11.30
CA ALA A 11 14.92 -13.11 10.93
C ALA A 11 15.31 -12.91 9.46
N PHE A 12 14.33 -12.82 8.57
CA PHE A 12 14.51 -12.59 7.14
C PHE A 12 15.14 -11.24 6.83
N ALA A 13 14.62 -10.15 7.40
CA ALA A 13 15.16 -8.80 7.21
C ALA A 13 16.60 -8.68 7.74
N VAL A 14 16.88 -9.25 8.92
CA VAL A 14 18.25 -9.29 9.47
C VAL A 14 19.17 -10.10 8.57
N TRP A 15 18.69 -11.23 8.04
CA TRP A 15 19.47 -12.10 7.18
C TRP A 15 19.82 -11.43 5.84
N ILE A 16 18.87 -10.78 5.15
CA ILE A 16 19.14 -9.99 3.93
C ILE A 16 20.15 -8.87 4.23
N LEU A 17 19.90 -8.08 5.27
CA LEU A 17 20.74 -6.92 5.61
C LEU A 17 22.15 -7.31 6.08
N SER A 18 22.32 -8.53 6.60
CA SER A 18 23.62 -9.04 7.03
C SER A 18 24.57 -9.36 5.88
N GLY A 19 24.05 -9.59 4.67
CA GLY A 19 24.85 -9.99 3.50
C GLY A 19 25.57 -11.33 3.64
N VAL A 20 25.17 -12.17 4.61
CA VAL A 20 25.86 -13.44 4.93
C VAL A 20 25.63 -14.50 3.87
N SER A 21 24.53 -14.45 3.13
CA SER A 21 24.22 -15.38 2.04
C SER A 21 24.33 -14.71 0.67
N THR A 22 24.81 -15.44 -0.32
CA THR A 22 24.94 -14.97 -1.71
C THR A 22 24.58 -16.08 -2.70
N GLY A 23 24.27 -15.70 -3.94
CA GLY A 23 23.99 -16.62 -5.04
C GLY A 23 22.74 -17.48 -4.81
N ARG A 24 22.79 -18.76 -5.19
CA ARG A 24 21.61 -19.65 -5.20
C ARG A 24 20.96 -19.84 -3.83
N THR A 25 21.73 -19.86 -2.75
CA THR A 25 21.17 -20.00 -1.39
C THR A 25 20.34 -18.78 -1.00
N LEU A 26 20.77 -17.59 -1.41
CA LEU A 26 20.04 -16.35 -1.18
C LEU A 26 18.68 -16.40 -1.89
N GLN A 27 18.69 -16.70 -3.20
CA GLN A 27 17.49 -16.80 -4.04
C GLN A 27 16.48 -17.82 -3.50
N VAL A 28 16.91 -19.05 -3.22
CA VAL A 28 16.02 -20.14 -2.76
C VAL A 28 15.34 -19.78 -1.44
N VAL A 29 16.08 -19.19 -0.50
CA VAL A 29 15.54 -18.83 0.82
C VAL A 29 14.62 -17.63 0.72
N ASP A 30 14.95 -16.65 -0.12
CA ASP A 30 14.13 -15.47 -0.41
C ASP A 30 12.75 -15.86 -0.94
N ASP A 31 12.73 -16.58 -2.06
CA ASP A 31 11.53 -17.11 -2.71
C ASP A 31 10.65 -17.93 -1.75
N LEU A 32 11.28 -18.81 -0.96
CA LEU A 32 10.54 -19.67 -0.04
C LEU A 32 9.92 -18.86 1.10
N VAL A 33 10.64 -17.86 1.63
CA VAL A 33 10.13 -17.00 2.70
C VAL A 33 8.98 -16.13 2.16
N LEU A 34 9.12 -15.52 0.99
CA LEU A 34 8.07 -14.72 0.36
C LEU A 34 6.83 -15.57 0.09
N THR A 35 6.99 -16.76 -0.50
CA THR A 35 5.91 -17.72 -0.72
C THR A 35 5.18 -18.06 0.58
N VAL A 36 5.91 -18.40 1.64
CA VAL A 36 5.34 -18.76 2.95
C VAL A 36 4.59 -17.58 3.58
N LEU A 37 5.12 -16.36 3.49
CA LEU A 37 4.48 -15.17 4.03
C LEU A 37 3.23 -14.79 3.23
N ALA A 38 3.26 -14.87 1.90
CA ALA A 38 2.11 -14.65 1.02
C ALA A 38 0.99 -15.67 1.31
N LEU A 39 1.32 -16.95 1.43
CA LEU A 39 0.38 -18.00 1.83
C LEU A 39 -0.19 -17.75 3.24
N THR A 40 0.63 -17.28 4.16
CA THR A 40 0.18 -16.92 5.51
C THR A 40 -0.83 -15.78 5.47
N ALA A 41 -0.61 -14.74 4.66
CA ALA A 41 -1.57 -13.66 4.45
C ALA A 41 -2.88 -14.17 3.83
N ALA A 42 -2.80 -15.05 2.83
CA ALA A 42 -3.96 -15.68 2.19
C ALA A 42 -4.79 -16.52 3.19
N ILE A 43 -4.12 -17.33 4.02
CA ILE A 43 -4.78 -18.16 5.04
C ILE A 43 -5.38 -17.28 6.14
N SER A 44 -4.65 -16.27 6.62
CA SER A 44 -5.13 -15.39 7.69
C SER A 44 -6.36 -14.60 7.26
N THR A 45 -6.39 -14.07 6.04
CA THR A 45 -7.58 -13.41 5.46
C THR A 45 -8.74 -14.38 5.24
N ALA A 46 -8.48 -15.64 4.83
CA ALA A 46 -9.51 -16.67 4.74
C ALA A 46 -10.13 -17.00 6.12
N LEU A 47 -9.30 -17.11 7.16
CA LEU A 47 -9.74 -17.35 8.52
C LEU A 47 -10.56 -16.16 9.06
N ALA A 48 -10.19 -14.92 8.72
CA ALA A 48 -11.00 -13.74 9.02
C ALA A 48 -12.36 -13.79 8.33
N ALA A 49 -12.42 -14.23 7.07
CA ALA A 49 -13.68 -14.42 6.35
C ALA A 49 -14.57 -15.50 6.98
N ARG A 50 -13.99 -16.56 7.55
CA ARG A 50 -14.77 -17.64 8.20
C ARG A 50 -15.49 -17.18 9.45
N VAL A 51 -14.90 -16.28 10.22
CA VAL A 51 -15.45 -15.78 11.49
C VAL A 51 -16.33 -14.53 11.28
N ALA A 52 -16.10 -13.76 10.22
CA ALA A 52 -16.93 -12.60 9.90
C ALA A 52 -18.31 -12.96 9.33
N HIS A 53 -19.23 -12.00 9.39
CA HIS A 53 -20.60 -12.12 8.87
C HIS A 53 -20.92 -11.03 7.82
N GLY A 54 -21.94 -11.29 6.99
CA GLY A 54 -22.49 -10.33 6.02
C GLY A 54 -21.45 -9.76 5.04
N ARG A 55 -21.44 -8.43 4.88
CA ARG A 55 -20.53 -7.72 3.97
C ARG A 55 -19.06 -7.83 4.36
N LEU A 56 -18.76 -7.89 5.66
CA LEU A 56 -17.39 -8.03 6.16
C LEU A 56 -16.79 -9.40 5.79
N ARG A 57 -17.61 -10.46 5.79
CA ARG A 57 -17.21 -11.78 5.28
C ARG A 57 -16.85 -11.74 3.79
N ALA A 58 -17.69 -11.09 2.98
CA ALA A 58 -17.44 -10.96 1.54
C ALA A 58 -16.16 -10.15 1.27
N SER A 59 -15.93 -9.09 2.05
CA SER A 59 -14.68 -8.31 2.04
C SER A 59 -13.44 -9.18 2.28
N TRP A 60 -13.41 -9.92 3.39
CA TRP A 60 -12.28 -10.79 3.72
C TRP A 60 -12.10 -11.94 2.72
N ALA A 61 -13.19 -12.48 2.17
CA ALA A 61 -13.13 -13.52 1.14
C ALA A 61 -12.51 -13.00 -0.16
N ALA A 62 -12.86 -11.78 -0.59
CA ALA A 62 -12.27 -11.15 -1.76
C ALA A 62 -10.78 -10.83 -1.56
N LEU A 63 -10.40 -10.30 -0.37
CA LEU A 63 -8.99 -10.11 0.01
C LEU A 63 -8.22 -11.44 -0.04
N SER A 64 -8.81 -12.50 0.52
CA SER A 64 -8.20 -13.82 0.52
C SER A 64 -7.98 -14.36 -0.89
N LEU A 65 -8.96 -14.21 -1.79
CA LEU A 65 -8.80 -14.59 -3.18
C LEU A 65 -7.67 -13.82 -3.87
N GLY A 66 -7.54 -12.52 -3.58
CA GLY A 66 -6.43 -11.71 -4.06
C GLY A 66 -5.07 -12.22 -3.58
N PHE A 67 -4.92 -12.50 -2.29
CA PHE A 67 -3.65 -13.04 -1.74
C PHE A 67 -3.38 -14.49 -2.18
N VAL A 68 -4.39 -15.30 -2.45
CA VAL A 68 -4.22 -16.62 -3.09
C VAL A 68 -3.65 -16.45 -4.50
N ALA A 69 -4.16 -15.49 -5.26
CA ALA A 69 -3.64 -15.19 -6.60
C ALA A 69 -2.19 -14.71 -6.53
N PHE A 70 -1.86 -13.80 -5.59
CA PHE A 70 -0.50 -13.38 -5.33
C PHE A 70 0.42 -14.57 -5.00
N ALA A 71 0.05 -15.39 -4.01
CA ALA A 71 0.85 -16.55 -3.61
C ALA A 71 1.00 -17.60 -4.72
N THR A 72 0.04 -17.67 -5.65
CA THR A 72 0.14 -18.52 -6.84
C THR A 72 1.15 -17.95 -7.83
N GLY A 73 1.15 -16.64 -8.06
CA GLY A 73 2.17 -15.97 -8.87
C GLY A 73 3.57 -16.17 -8.29
N GLU A 74 3.70 -15.99 -6.99
CA GLU A 74 4.95 -16.21 -6.24
C GLU A 74 5.45 -17.65 -6.38
N LEU A 75 4.56 -18.64 -6.22
CA LEU A 75 4.94 -20.04 -6.39
C LEU A 75 5.40 -20.35 -7.82
N ILE A 76 4.74 -19.78 -8.83
CA ILE A 76 5.16 -19.93 -10.23
C ILE A 76 6.53 -19.29 -10.43
N TRP A 77 6.76 -18.09 -9.89
CA TRP A 77 8.04 -17.39 -9.91
C TRP A 77 9.16 -18.23 -9.29
N THR A 78 8.95 -18.71 -8.07
CA THR A 78 9.88 -19.60 -7.35
C THR A 78 10.22 -20.85 -8.17
N VAL A 79 9.23 -21.46 -8.84
CA VAL A 79 9.50 -22.64 -9.69
C VAL A 79 10.39 -22.29 -10.87
N TYR A 80 10.22 -21.13 -11.51
CA TYR A 80 11.10 -20.69 -12.60
C TYR A 80 12.54 -20.49 -12.11
N GLU A 81 12.74 -19.78 -11.00
CA GLU A 81 14.07 -19.55 -10.44
C GLU A 81 14.76 -20.84 -9.99
N LEU A 82 14.03 -21.72 -9.28
CA LEU A 82 14.58 -22.99 -8.79
C LEU A 82 15.00 -23.93 -9.92
N THR A 83 14.25 -23.94 -11.01
CA THR A 83 14.54 -24.79 -12.18
C THR A 83 15.59 -24.18 -13.11
N GLY A 84 16.02 -22.94 -12.87
CA GLY A 84 17.05 -22.26 -13.65
C GLY A 84 16.60 -21.87 -15.06
N HIS A 85 15.29 -21.78 -15.29
CA HIS A 85 14.75 -21.23 -16.53
C HIS A 85 14.76 -19.70 -16.44
N GLU A 86 15.16 -19.01 -17.52
CA GLU A 86 14.92 -17.57 -17.63
C GLU A 86 13.41 -17.32 -17.54
N THR A 87 13.00 -16.45 -16.62
CA THR A 87 11.59 -16.12 -16.41
C THR A 87 11.10 -15.35 -17.64
N PRO A 88 10.21 -15.93 -18.47
CA PRO A 88 9.75 -15.24 -19.66
C PRO A 88 8.87 -14.06 -19.23
N PHE A 89 9.16 -12.85 -19.66
CA PHE A 89 8.29 -11.70 -19.42
C PHE A 89 7.50 -11.37 -20.69
N PRO A 90 6.15 -11.34 -20.67
CA PRO A 90 5.24 -11.71 -19.58
C PRO A 90 5.14 -13.22 -19.34
N SER A 91 4.92 -13.60 -18.08
CA SER A 91 4.84 -14.97 -17.59
C SER A 91 3.41 -15.34 -17.13
N PRO A 92 3.12 -16.63 -16.92
CA PRO A 92 1.92 -17.05 -16.19
C PRO A 92 1.85 -16.50 -14.75
N ALA A 93 2.98 -16.16 -14.13
CA ALA A 93 2.99 -15.52 -12.81
C ALA A 93 2.38 -14.12 -12.87
N ASP A 94 2.63 -13.36 -13.95
CA ASP A 94 2.07 -12.02 -14.13
C ASP A 94 0.54 -12.02 -14.19
N ALA A 95 -0.05 -13.05 -14.82
CA ALA A 95 -1.50 -13.21 -14.85
C ALA A 95 -2.08 -13.45 -13.44
N ALA A 96 -1.35 -14.20 -12.60
CA ALA A 96 -1.74 -14.46 -11.21
C ALA A 96 -1.55 -13.21 -10.32
N PHE A 97 -0.45 -12.48 -10.50
CA PHE A 97 -0.21 -11.22 -9.80
C PHE A 97 -1.25 -10.15 -10.16
N LEU A 98 -1.67 -10.03 -11.43
CA LEU A 98 -2.69 -9.05 -11.83
C LEU A 98 -4.12 -9.36 -11.33
N LEU A 99 -4.37 -10.56 -10.81
CA LEU A 99 -5.62 -10.88 -10.12
C LEU A 99 -5.65 -10.39 -8.67
N PHE A 100 -4.49 -10.18 -8.05
CA PHE A 100 -4.39 -9.66 -6.68
C PHE A 100 -5.07 -8.28 -6.52
N PRO A 101 -4.80 -7.28 -7.37
CA PRO A 101 -5.44 -5.97 -7.30
C PRO A 101 -6.96 -6.03 -7.35
N VAL A 102 -7.52 -6.91 -8.18
CA VAL A 102 -8.97 -7.09 -8.30
C VAL A 102 -9.55 -7.57 -6.96
N GLY A 103 -8.96 -8.61 -6.38
CA GLY A 103 -9.35 -9.12 -5.06
C GLY A 103 -9.19 -8.07 -3.94
N ALA A 104 -8.08 -7.35 -3.96
CA ALA A 104 -7.78 -6.29 -2.99
C ALA A 104 -8.80 -5.14 -3.06
N CYS A 105 -9.06 -4.59 -4.24
CA CYS A 105 -10.03 -3.52 -4.43
C CYS A 105 -11.46 -3.95 -4.08
N VAL A 106 -11.89 -5.11 -4.57
CA VAL A 106 -13.23 -5.63 -4.24
C VAL A 106 -13.36 -5.84 -2.73
N GLY A 107 -12.35 -6.42 -2.09
CA GLY A 107 -12.32 -6.61 -0.65
C GLY A 107 -12.45 -5.31 0.12
N LEU A 108 -11.60 -4.33 -0.18
CA LEU A 108 -11.63 -3.02 0.47
C LEU A 108 -12.98 -2.29 0.26
N LEU A 109 -13.55 -2.33 -0.95
CA LEU A 109 -14.84 -1.67 -1.24
C LEU A 109 -16.03 -2.33 -0.52
N LEU A 110 -15.93 -3.62 -0.21
CA LEU A 110 -16.94 -4.34 0.56
C LEU A 110 -16.82 -4.13 2.07
N PHE A 111 -15.69 -3.60 2.55
CA PHE A 111 -15.45 -3.33 3.96
C PHE A 111 -16.50 -2.33 4.51
N PRO A 112 -17.18 -2.64 5.63
CA PRO A 112 -18.16 -1.73 6.22
C PRO A 112 -17.52 -0.40 6.65
N ALA A 113 -18.11 0.71 6.24
CA ALA A 113 -17.58 2.05 6.47
C ALA A 113 -18.67 2.99 7.01
N GLU A 114 -18.34 3.81 8.01
CA GLU A 114 -19.21 4.84 8.57
C GLU A 114 -19.31 6.04 7.65
N ARG A 115 -20.52 6.60 7.55
CA ARG A 115 -20.85 7.73 6.67
C ARG A 115 -20.42 9.07 7.28
N ASN A 116 -19.15 9.25 7.66
CA ASN A 116 -18.67 10.57 8.08
C ASN A 116 -18.09 11.37 6.90
N ALA A 117 -18.62 12.58 6.68
CA ALA A 117 -18.45 13.34 5.46
C ALA A 117 -17.31 14.35 5.44
N GLY A 118 -16.77 14.67 6.62
CA GLY A 118 -15.92 15.86 6.83
C GLY A 118 -14.51 15.77 6.23
N SER A 119 -13.83 14.60 6.28
CA SER A 119 -12.43 14.47 5.86
C SER A 119 -12.24 13.83 4.46
N ARG A 120 -13.34 13.63 3.71
CA ARG A 120 -13.40 12.91 2.42
C ARG A 120 -12.43 13.45 1.36
N GLY A 121 -12.29 14.78 1.27
CA GLY A 121 -11.44 15.41 0.26
C GLY A 121 -9.95 15.31 0.57
N ARG A 122 -9.58 15.38 1.85
CA ARG A 122 -8.18 15.49 2.28
C ARG A 122 -7.39 14.21 2.00
N VAL A 123 -7.95 13.07 2.36
CA VAL A 123 -7.26 11.78 2.20
C VAL A 123 -7.42 11.20 0.79
N LEU A 124 -8.49 11.55 0.07
CA LEU A 124 -8.56 11.30 -1.37
C LEU A 124 -7.40 12.01 -2.09
N ILE A 125 -7.14 13.27 -1.72
CA ILE A 125 -6.05 14.04 -2.27
C ILE A 125 -4.69 13.51 -1.81
N ASP A 126 -4.51 13.14 -0.53
CA ASP A 126 -3.25 12.53 -0.07
C ASP A 126 -2.99 11.18 -0.78
N GLY A 127 -4.01 10.36 -0.99
CA GLY A 127 -3.92 9.11 -1.76
C GLY A 127 -3.61 9.34 -3.24
N LEU A 128 -4.24 10.33 -3.88
CA LEU A 128 -3.92 10.75 -5.25
C LEU A 128 -2.52 11.34 -5.37
N ILE A 129 -2.01 12.01 -4.33
CA ILE A 129 -0.65 12.55 -4.31
C ILE A 129 0.35 11.39 -4.27
N VAL A 130 0.17 10.43 -3.37
CA VAL A 130 1.02 9.23 -3.30
C VAL A 130 0.95 8.44 -4.60
N ALA A 131 -0.26 8.27 -5.13
CA ALA A 131 -0.46 7.51 -6.34
C ALA A 131 0.16 8.20 -7.59
N GLY A 132 -0.11 9.49 -7.79
CA GLY A 132 0.51 10.25 -8.88
C GLY A 132 2.04 10.32 -8.75
N SER A 133 2.57 10.32 -7.52
CA SER A 133 4.03 10.27 -7.29
C SER A 133 4.61 8.93 -7.74
N LEU A 134 3.97 7.81 -7.43
CA LEU A 134 4.37 6.47 -7.89
C LEU A 134 4.25 6.33 -9.41
N PHE A 135 3.20 6.89 -10.02
CA PHE A 135 3.08 6.97 -11.48
C PHE A 135 4.28 7.69 -12.11
N LEU A 136 4.62 8.88 -11.60
CA LEU A 136 5.72 9.67 -12.14
C LEU A 136 7.04 8.92 -12.05
N ILE A 137 7.28 8.25 -10.92
CA ILE A 137 8.46 7.40 -10.72
C ILE A 137 8.46 6.28 -11.77
N SER A 138 7.35 5.57 -11.95
CA SER A 138 7.24 4.48 -12.95
C SER A 138 7.42 4.98 -14.39
N TRP A 139 6.90 6.17 -14.70
CA TRP A 139 6.98 6.77 -16.03
C TRP A 139 8.42 7.12 -16.41
N VAL A 140 9.08 7.90 -15.56
CA VAL A 140 10.45 8.39 -15.73
C VAL A 140 11.48 7.27 -15.74
N THR A 141 11.21 6.16 -15.04
CA THR A 141 12.18 5.07 -14.90
C THR A 141 12.08 4.06 -16.04
N ILE A 142 10.86 3.64 -16.40
CA ILE A 142 10.60 2.46 -17.24
C ILE A 142 9.74 2.78 -18.45
N LEU A 143 8.57 3.39 -18.22
CA LEU A 143 7.55 3.48 -19.28
C LEU A 143 8.01 4.40 -20.42
N GLU A 144 8.81 5.42 -20.15
CA GLU A 144 9.37 6.28 -21.19
C GLU A 144 10.27 5.49 -22.16
N ARG A 145 11.18 4.65 -21.64
CA ARG A 145 12.06 3.81 -22.46
C ARG A 145 11.25 2.79 -23.26
N LEU A 146 10.33 2.10 -22.60
CA LEU A 146 9.48 1.08 -23.23
C LEU A 146 8.55 1.67 -24.31
N TYR A 147 8.09 2.90 -24.12
CA TYR A 147 7.24 3.63 -25.08
C TYR A 147 8.00 4.07 -26.33
N HIS A 148 9.29 4.38 -26.20
CA HIS A 148 10.12 4.82 -27.32
C HIS A 148 10.89 3.69 -28.01
N GLU A 149 10.90 2.47 -27.45
CA GLU A 149 11.46 1.31 -28.11
C GLU A 149 10.55 0.80 -29.25
N PRO A 150 10.99 0.85 -30.51
CA PRO A 150 10.15 0.54 -31.67
C PRO A 150 9.82 -0.96 -31.81
N GLU A 151 10.50 -1.85 -31.08
CA GLU A 151 10.27 -3.30 -31.09
C GLU A 151 9.53 -3.85 -29.85
N THR A 152 9.11 -3.00 -28.91
CA THR A 152 8.38 -3.46 -27.72
C THR A 152 7.04 -4.08 -28.13
N ASN A 153 6.89 -5.38 -27.89
CA ASN A 153 5.61 -6.07 -28.02
C ASN A 153 4.55 -5.36 -27.16
N ARG A 154 3.43 -4.94 -27.76
CA ARG A 154 2.35 -4.19 -27.07
C ARG A 154 1.90 -4.84 -25.78
N LEU A 155 1.96 -6.17 -25.71
CA LEU A 155 1.62 -6.93 -24.51
C LEU A 155 2.58 -6.66 -23.35
N HIS A 156 3.89 -6.53 -23.60
CA HIS A 156 4.89 -6.21 -22.59
C HIS A 156 4.60 -4.84 -22.00
N PHE A 157 4.36 -3.84 -22.87
CA PHE A 157 4.00 -2.49 -22.43
C PHE A 157 2.73 -2.47 -21.58
N VAL A 158 1.66 -3.15 -22.01
CA VAL A 158 0.40 -3.17 -21.27
C VAL A 158 0.57 -3.82 -19.89
N ILE A 159 1.30 -4.92 -19.80
CA ILE A 159 1.51 -5.62 -18.52
C ILE A 159 2.42 -4.81 -17.60
N SER A 160 3.54 -4.27 -18.10
CA SER A 160 4.41 -3.36 -17.34
C SER A 160 3.67 -2.11 -16.85
N PHE A 161 2.71 -1.59 -17.63
CA PHE A 161 1.87 -0.46 -17.25
C PHE A 161 0.77 -0.83 -16.25
N ALA A 162 0.29 -2.07 -16.29
CA ALA A 162 -0.79 -2.52 -15.42
C ALA A 162 -0.38 -2.50 -13.95
N TYR A 163 0.82 -2.99 -13.61
CA TYR A 163 1.35 -3.01 -12.24
C TYR A 163 1.27 -1.66 -11.50
N PRO A 164 1.94 -0.59 -11.97
CA PRO A 164 1.90 0.69 -11.28
C PRO A 164 0.47 1.22 -11.19
N VAL A 165 -0.34 1.13 -12.26
CA VAL A 165 -1.73 1.59 -12.26
C VAL A 165 -2.58 0.85 -11.23
N THR A 166 -2.41 -0.47 -11.11
CA THR A 166 -3.13 -1.26 -10.13
C THR A 166 -2.72 -0.91 -8.71
N ASP A 167 -1.44 -0.63 -8.45
CA ASP A 167 -0.97 -0.17 -7.14
C ASP A 167 -1.61 1.17 -6.77
N LEU A 168 -1.67 2.11 -7.70
CA LEU A 168 -2.33 3.41 -7.50
C LEU A 168 -3.79 3.23 -7.10
N LEU A 169 -4.47 2.34 -7.81
CA LEU A 169 -5.88 2.05 -7.60
C LEU A 169 -6.10 1.44 -6.22
N ILE A 170 -5.32 0.43 -5.84
CA ILE A 170 -5.40 -0.23 -4.53
C ILE A 170 -5.16 0.79 -3.41
N LEU A 171 -4.08 1.59 -3.49
CA LEU A 171 -3.75 2.57 -2.47
C LEU A 171 -4.82 3.66 -2.33
N THR A 172 -5.36 4.14 -3.44
CA THR A 172 -6.45 5.13 -3.45
C THR A 172 -7.70 4.56 -2.78
N VAL A 173 -8.08 3.32 -3.11
CA VAL A 173 -9.23 2.64 -2.52
C VAL A 173 -8.99 2.36 -1.03
N ALA A 174 -7.81 1.88 -0.65
CA ALA A 174 -7.44 1.58 0.74
C ALA A 174 -7.51 2.84 1.61
N ALA A 175 -6.91 3.95 1.14
CA ALA A 175 -6.97 5.24 1.81
C ALA A 175 -8.41 5.75 1.96
N MET A 176 -9.23 5.62 0.90
CA MET A 176 -10.64 6.03 0.92
C MET A 176 -11.45 5.24 1.95
N VAL A 177 -11.21 3.93 2.07
CA VAL A 177 -11.91 3.04 3.00
C VAL A 177 -11.44 3.30 4.43
N LEU A 178 -10.14 3.46 4.66
CA LEU A 178 -9.55 3.77 5.97
C LEU A 178 -10.15 5.04 6.58
N VAL A 179 -10.37 6.07 5.77
CA VAL A 179 -10.98 7.34 6.22
C VAL A 179 -12.39 7.15 6.76
N ARG A 180 -13.11 6.20 6.16
CA ARG A 180 -14.49 5.88 6.52
C ARG A 180 -14.55 4.78 7.57
N ALA A 181 -13.42 4.34 8.11
CA ALA A 181 -13.37 3.29 9.11
C ALA A 181 -14.05 3.73 10.41
N ALA A 182 -14.99 2.92 10.89
CA ALA A 182 -15.46 2.97 12.27
C ALA A 182 -14.27 2.81 13.23
N VAL A 183 -14.35 3.37 14.44
CA VAL A 183 -13.23 3.39 15.39
C VAL A 183 -12.71 1.98 15.66
N GLU A 184 -13.60 1.01 15.75
CA GLU A 184 -13.30 -0.40 16.00
C GLU A 184 -12.53 -1.06 14.84
N GLN A 185 -12.67 -0.54 13.63
CA GLN A 185 -12.03 -1.08 12.41
C GLN A 185 -10.80 -0.29 11.96
N ARG A 186 -10.49 0.84 12.61
CA ARG A 186 -9.37 1.71 12.21
C ARG A 186 -8.03 1.01 12.27
N LEU A 187 -7.77 0.22 13.32
CA LEU A 187 -6.50 -0.50 13.44
C LEU A 187 -6.32 -1.52 12.32
N VAL A 188 -7.38 -2.28 12.03
CA VAL A 188 -7.41 -3.28 10.96
C VAL A 188 -7.16 -2.62 9.60
N LEU A 189 -7.91 -1.57 9.28
CA LEU A 189 -7.78 -0.87 7.99
C LEU A 189 -6.46 -0.09 7.87
N THR A 190 -5.89 0.39 8.99
CA THR A 190 -4.57 1.04 8.98
C THR A 190 -3.50 0.00 8.66
N ALA A 191 -3.52 -1.15 9.33
CA ALA A 191 -2.57 -2.22 9.05
C ALA A 191 -2.71 -2.76 7.61
N LEU A 192 -3.94 -2.92 7.09
CA LEU A 192 -4.16 -3.26 5.67
C LEU A 192 -3.58 -2.21 4.73
N THR A 193 -3.88 -0.94 4.96
CA THR A 193 -3.41 0.16 4.08
C THR A 193 -1.89 0.24 4.07
N LEU A 194 -1.25 0.09 5.24
CA LEU A 194 0.22 0.07 5.33
C LEU A 194 0.81 -1.17 4.68
N GLY A 195 0.20 -2.34 4.85
CA GLY A 195 0.66 -3.55 4.18
C GLY A 195 0.61 -3.42 2.66
N LEU A 196 -0.49 -2.88 2.13
CA LEU A 196 -0.64 -2.64 0.68
C LEU A 196 0.33 -1.56 0.18
N ALA A 197 0.62 -0.54 0.99
CA ALA A 197 1.65 0.45 0.67
C ALA A 197 3.05 -0.17 0.60
N CYS A 198 3.40 -1.07 1.51
CA CYS A 198 4.67 -1.80 1.46
C CYS A 198 4.79 -2.64 0.17
N ILE A 199 3.72 -3.32 -0.24
CA ILE A 199 3.68 -4.11 -1.50
C ILE A 199 3.89 -3.19 -2.71
N ALA A 200 3.10 -2.12 -2.84
CA ALA A 200 3.23 -1.17 -3.96
C ALA A 200 4.61 -0.49 -4.05
N LEU A 201 5.21 -0.17 -2.89
CA LEU A 201 6.57 0.38 -2.84
C LEU A 201 7.61 -0.65 -3.25
N ALA A 202 7.43 -1.91 -2.86
CA ALA A 202 8.28 -3.00 -3.28
C ALA A 202 8.16 -3.25 -4.79
N ASP A 203 6.94 -3.28 -5.35
CA ASP A 203 6.69 -3.40 -6.80
C ASP A 203 7.39 -2.28 -7.58
N SER A 204 7.34 -1.04 -7.08
CA SER A 204 8.05 0.09 -7.68
C SER A 204 9.58 -0.05 -7.58
N GLY A 205 10.10 -0.54 -6.45
CA GLY A 205 11.53 -0.79 -6.25
C GLY A 205 12.05 -1.93 -7.14
N TYR A 206 11.27 -2.99 -7.28
CA TYR A 206 11.52 -4.11 -8.18
C TYR A 206 11.61 -3.61 -9.62
N ALA A 207 10.58 -2.87 -10.06
CA ALA A 207 10.52 -2.33 -11.41
C ALA A 207 11.74 -1.44 -11.71
N TYR A 208 12.17 -0.60 -10.75
CA TYR A 208 13.35 0.24 -10.88
C TYR A 208 14.66 -0.57 -11.01
N GLN A 209 14.86 -1.59 -10.16
CA GLN A 209 16.05 -2.45 -10.23
C GLN A 209 16.06 -3.29 -11.51
N LEU A 210 14.90 -3.78 -11.93
CA LEU A 210 14.75 -4.53 -13.17
C LEU A 210 15.12 -3.68 -14.39
N ALA A 211 14.71 -2.41 -14.41
CA ALA A 211 15.04 -1.46 -15.48
C ALA A 211 16.55 -1.22 -15.65
N LYS A 212 17.31 -1.38 -14.57
CA LYS A 212 18.77 -1.26 -14.56
C LYS A 212 19.49 -2.57 -14.86
N GLY A 213 18.76 -3.69 -14.94
CA GLY A 213 19.36 -5.03 -14.99
C GLY A 213 20.07 -5.41 -13.69
N GLU A 214 19.70 -4.79 -12.57
CA GLU A 214 20.34 -4.95 -11.26
C GLU A 214 19.50 -5.79 -10.28
N TYR A 215 18.25 -6.11 -10.62
CA TYR A 215 17.41 -6.92 -9.74
C TYR A 215 17.90 -8.36 -9.62
N ALA A 216 18.01 -8.83 -8.39
CA ALA A 216 18.19 -10.23 -8.04
C ALA A 216 17.41 -10.51 -6.75
N SER A 217 16.81 -11.69 -6.64
CA SER A 217 16.11 -12.16 -5.44
C SER A 217 17.03 -12.15 -4.22
N GLY A 218 16.49 -11.72 -3.08
CA GLY A 218 17.22 -11.41 -1.84
C GLY A 218 17.75 -9.97 -1.76
N SER A 219 17.19 -9.07 -2.55
CA SER A 219 17.40 -7.63 -2.49
C SER A 219 16.64 -6.98 -1.32
N VAL A 220 16.95 -5.71 -1.03
CA VAL A 220 16.24 -4.93 0.00
C VAL A 220 14.76 -4.73 -0.33
N VAL A 221 14.39 -4.83 -1.61
CA VAL A 221 12.99 -4.71 -2.06
C VAL A 221 12.12 -5.85 -1.51
N ASP A 222 12.68 -7.04 -1.36
CA ASP A 222 11.98 -8.25 -0.92
C ASP A 222 11.51 -8.13 0.54
N ILE A 223 12.22 -7.33 1.35
CA ILE A 223 11.79 -6.93 2.70
C ILE A 223 10.47 -6.15 2.65
N GLY A 224 10.24 -5.35 1.60
CA GLY A 224 9.02 -4.58 1.41
C GLY A 224 7.80 -5.47 1.19
N TRP A 225 7.90 -6.49 0.33
CA TRP A 225 6.84 -7.47 0.14
C TRP A 225 6.58 -8.27 1.43
N ALA A 226 7.64 -8.75 2.08
CA ALA A 226 7.54 -9.47 3.35
C ALA A 226 6.83 -8.64 4.45
N ALA A 227 7.16 -7.35 4.56
CA ALA A 227 6.51 -6.42 5.49
C ALA A 227 5.02 -6.26 5.13
N GLY A 228 4.71 -6.17 3.85
CA GLY A 228 3.34 -6.12 3.33
C GLY A 228 2.49 -7.31 3.77
N PHE A 229 2.96 -8.53 3.52
CA PHE A 229 2.27 -9.76 3.92
C PHE A 229 2.13 -9.90 5.42
N LEU A 230 3.14 -9.49 6.20
CA LEU A 230 3.08 -9.46 7.65
C LEU A 230 1.98 -8.52 8.15
N LEU A 231 1.93 -7.28 7.66
CA LEU A 231 0.94 -6.29 8.06
C LEU A 231 -0.49 -6.73 7.73
N VAL A 232 -0.69 -7.36 6.58
CA VAL A 232 -1.98 -7.98 6.20
C VAL A 232 -2.33 -9.12 7.15
N THR A 233 -1.36 -9.98 7.50
CA THR A 233 -1.54 -11.07 8.46
C THR A 233 -1.93 -10.55 9.85
N ILE A 234 -1.30 -9.46 10.30
CA ILE A 234 -1.64 -8.76 11.55
C ILE A 234 -3.06 -8.21 11.47
N ALA A 235 -3.41 -7.52 10.37
CA ALA A 235 -4.73 -6.94 10.19
C ALA A 235 -5.84 -8.00 10.22
N ALA A 236 -5.66 -9.11 9.50
CA ALA A 236 -6.61 -10.22 9.49
C ALA A 236 -6.72 -10.90 10.87
N THR A 237 -5.60 -11.00 11.60
CA THR A 237 -5.61 -11.52 12.98
C THR A 237 -6.34 -10.57 13.93
N ALA A 238 -6.11 -9.27 13.84
CA ALA A 238 -6.82 -8.26 14.64
C ALA A 238 -8.33 -8.25 14.32
N GLY A 239 -8.69 -8.32 13.04
CA GLY A 239 -10.09 -8.38 12.60
C GLY A 239 -10.85 -9.60 13.11
N ARG A 240 -10.17 -10.74 13.28
CA ARG A 240 -10.76 -11.94 13.92
C ARG A 240 -11.07 -11.71 15.39
N HIS A 241 -10.14 -11.12 16.15
CA HIS A 241 -10.35 -10.84 17.57
C HIS A 241 -11.49 -9.84 17.78
N ALA A 242 -11.58 -8.81 16.92
CA ALA A 242 -12.66 -7.84 16.94
C ALA A 242 -14.03 -8.47 16.58
N ALA A 243 -14.08 -9.50 15.73
CA ALA A 243 -15.31 -10.20 15.38
C ALA A 243 -15.78 -11.19 16.47
N THR A 244 -14.88 -11.64 17.35
CA THR A 244 -15.19 -12.58 18.44
C THR A 244 -15.40 -11.91 19.79
N ALA A 245 -14.93 -10.69 19.98
CA ALA A 245 -15.15 -9.93 21.21
C ALA A 245 -16.57 -9.35 21.18
N GLU A 246 -17.44 -9.82 22.09
CA GLU A 246 -18.67 -9.09 22.42
C GLU A 246 -18.31 -7.72 23.02
N GLU A 247 -19.08 -6.70 22.61
CA GLU A 247 -19.08 -5.29 23.05
C GLU A 247 -18.10 -4.96 24.19
N GLY A 248 -16.86 -4.66 23.81
CA GLY A 248 -15.87 -4.03 24.67
C GLY A 248 -15.38 -2.76 23.99
N SER A 249 -15.70 -1.61 24.58
CA SER A 249 -15.25 -0.29 24.13
C SER A 249 -13.74 -0.29 23.86
N PRO A 250 -13.26 0.07 22.65
CA PRO A 250 -11.83 0.16 22.41
C PRO A 250 -11.23 1.37 23.16
N GLU A 251 -10.19 1.14 23.97
CA GLU A 251 -9.31 2.22 24.41
C GLU A 251 -8.52 2.78 23.21
N PRO A 252 -8.43 4.11 23.06
CA PRO A 252 -7.65 4.70 21.98
C PRO A 252 -6.14 4.53 22.24
N LEU A 253 -5.47 3.70 21.44
CA LEU A 253 -4.01 3.75 21.36
C LEU A 253 -3.56 5.10 20.78
N GLY A 254 -2.63 5.72 21.51
CA GLY A 254 -2.20 7.10 21.37
C GLY A 254 -1.59 7.51 20.02
N TRP A 255 -1.45 8.83 19.92
CA TRP A 255 -0.83 9.82 19.00
C TRP A 255 0.10 9.41 17.84
N ALA A 256 0.27 8.15 17.51
CA ALA A 256 1.13 7.65 16.43
C ALA A 256 0.73 7.97 14.95
N PRO A 257 -0.45 8.49 14.56
CA PRO A 257 -0.74 8.67 13.12
C PRO A 257 -0.17 9.95 12.46
N ILE A 258 0.49 10.85 13.20
CA ILE A 258 0.70 12.23 12.70
C ILE A 258 1.89 12.36 11.72
N LEU A 259 2.85 11.44 11.73
CA LEU A 259 4.09 11.56 10.95
C LEU A 259 4.17 10.67 9.70
N LEU A 260 3.24 9.72 9.54
CA LEU A 260 3.28 8.69 8.50
C LEU A 260 3.20 9.19 7.03
N PRO A 261 2.46 10.27 6.69
CA PRO A 261 2.29 10.65 5.27
C PRO A 261 3.45 11.45 4.66
N TYR A 262 4.36 12.00 5.46
CA TYR A 262 5.35 12.97 4.98
C TYR A 262 6.71 12.37 4.61
N ALA A 263 7.04 11.19 5.15
CA ALA A 263 8.29 10.52 4.86
C ALA A 263 8.40 10.07 3.38
N PRO A 264 7.36 9.50 2.74
CA PRO A 264 7.44 9.12 1.33
C PRO A 264 7.53 10.32 0.39
N LEU A 265 6.86 11.44 0.72
CA LEU A 265 6.86 12.66 -0.09
C LEU A 265 8.25 13.34 -0.11
N LEU A 266 8.93 13.39 1.04
CA LEU A 266 10.29 13.90 1.13
C LEU A 266 11.27 13.01 0.35
N LEU A 267 11.10 11.69 0.43
CA LEU A 267 11.92 10.73 -0.31
C LEU A 267 11.74 10.92 -1.83
N ALA A 268 10.49 11.02 -2.31
CA ALA A 268 10.17 11.25 -3.71
C ALA A 268 10.75 12.58 -4.23
N GLY A 269 10.68 13.65 -3.44
CA GLY A 269 11.26 14.95 -3.79
C GLY A 269 12.79 14.90 -3.92
N VAL A 270 13.47 14.18 -3.02
CA VAL A 270 14.93 13.98 -3.08
C VAL A 270 15.33 13.15 -4.31
N VAL A 271 14.57 12.10 -4.61
CA VAL A 271 14.83 11.23 -5.78
C VAL A 271 14.63 11.99 -7.09
N VAL A 272 13.52 12.72 -7.26
CA VAL A 272 13.26 13.53 -8.46
C VAL A 272 14.30 14.64 -8.63
N ALA A 273 14.71 15.30 -7.54
CA ALA A 273 15.74 16.34 -7.58
C ALA A 273 17.14 15.79 -7.94
N SER A 274 17.35 14.47 -7.87
CA SER A 274 18.61 13.82 -8.24
C SER A 274 18.68 13.34 -9.69
N GLN A 275 17.61 13.49 -10.48
CA GLN A 275 17.58 13.06 -11.88
C GLN A 275 17.90 14.20 -12.87
N PRO A 276 18.43 13.89 -14.07
CA PRO A 276 18.70 14.89 -15.11
C PRO A 276 17.43 15.59 -15.61
N LEU A 277 17.49 16.91 -15.80
CA LEU A 277 16.35 17.74 -16.23
C LEU A 277 15.73 17.30 -17.57
N THR A 278 16.50 16.68 -18.45
CA THR A 278 16.02 16.19 -19.77
C THR A 278 14.96 15.10 -19.67
N ILE A 279 14.94 14.33 -18.58
CA ILE A 279 13.97 13.25 -18.32
C ILE A 279 12.73 13.81 -17.60
N VAL A 280 12.90 14.89 -16.84
CA VAL A 280 11.84 15.58 -16.09
C VAL A 280 10.89 16.36 -17.01
N PHE A 281 11.38 16.84 -18.17
CA PHE A 281 10.60 17.60 -19.16
C PHE A 281 10.08 16.72 -20.31
N THR A 282 9.41 15.61 -19.99
CA THR A 282 8.58 14.86 -20.95
C THR A 282 7.10 15.18 -20.71
N GLY A 283 6.31 15.37 -21.77
CA GLY A 283 4.94 15.90 -21.70
C GLY A 283 4.00 15.21 -20.67
N PRO A 284 4.04 13.88 -20.48
CA PRO A 284 3.24 13.19 -19.46
C PRO A 284 3.70 13.46 -18.01
N VAL A 285 5.00 13.67 -17.80
CA VAL A 285 5.59 14.02 -16.49
C VAL A 285 5.17 15.42 -16.07
N GLU A 286 5.15 16.37 -17.01
CA GLU A 286 4.68 17.74 -16.74
C GLU A 286 3.21 17.77 -16.32
N VAL A 287 2.35 17.01 -17.00
CA VAL A 287 0.91 16.96 -16.68
C VAL A 287 0.67 16.34 -15.31
N VAL A 288 1.32 15.23 -14.98
CA VAL A 288 1.13 14.59 -13.68
C VAL A 288 1.82 15.36 -12.55
N ALA A 289 2.99 15.95 -12.79
CA ALA A 289 3.63 16.86 -11.82
C ALA A 289 2.76 18.10 -11.56
N ALA A 290 2.15 18.69 -12.59
CA ALA A 290 1.21 19.79 -12.43
C ALA A 290 -0.04 19.38 -11.64
N LEU A 291 -0.60 18.20 -11.92
CA LEU A 291 -1.73 17.64 -11.17
C LEU A 291 -1.37 17.35 -9.71
N LEU A 292 -0.16 16.87 -9.42
CA LEU A 292 0.34 16.68 -8.06
C LEU A 292 0.53 17.99 -7.33
N VAL A 293 1.09 19.02 -7.98
CA VAL A 293 1.21 20.37 -7.40
C VAL A 293 -0.17 20.93 -7.07
N VAL A 294 -1.14 20.78 -7.99
CA VAL A 294 -2.53 21.18 -7.75
C VAL A 294 -3.14 20.39 -6.59
N ALA A 295 -2.93 19.07 -6.53
CA ALA A 295 -3.40 18.24 -5.43
C ALA A 295 -2.80 18.67 -4.08
N VAL A 296 -1.49 18.91 -4.02
CA VAL A 296 -0.78 19.44 -2.83
C VAL A 296 -1.33 20.81 -2.43
N MET A 297 -1.59 21.70 -3.38
CA MET A 297 -2.18 23.01 -3.12
C MET A 297 -3.59 22.90 -2.55
N VAL A 298 -4.45 22.06 -3.13
CA VAL A 298 -5.81 21.82 -2.62
C VAL A 298 -5.76 21.23 -1.22
N ARG A 299 -4.81 20.32 -0.95
CA ARG A 299 -4.56 19.78 0.39
C ARG A 299 -4.17 20.86 1.41
N GLN A 300 -3.26 21.76 1.04
CA GLN A 300 -2.88 22.88 1.90
C GLN A 300 -4.09 23.79 2.19
N VAL A 301 -4.91 24.08 1.19
CA VAL A 301 -6.14 24.87 1.36
C VAL A 301 -7.14 24.17 2.27
N MET A 302 -7.31 22.85 2.14
CA MET A 302 -8.18 22.07 3.03
C MET A 302 -7.67 22.07 4.48
N ALA A 303 -6.36 21.87 4.69
CA ALA A 303 -5.75 21.91 6.01
C ALA A 303 -5.89 23.29 6.68
N VAL A 304 -5.73 24.37 5.92
CA VAL A 304 -5.92 25.74 6.42
C VAL A 304 -7.40 26.01 6.78
N ARG A 305 -8.35 25.52 5.97
CA ARG A 305 -9.79 25.67 6.25
C ARG A 305 -10.21 24.91 7.50
N GLU A 306 -9.66 23.72 7.71
CA GLU A 306 -9.92 22.89 8.88
C GLU A 306 -9.31 23.51 10.15
N ASN A 307 -8.09 24.02 10.06
CA ASN A 307 -7.45 24.75 11.15
C ASN A 307 -8.25 26.01 11.53
N ARG A 308 -8.77 26.75 10.54
CA ARG A 308 -9.65 27.90 10.79
C ARG A 308 -10.98 27.51 11.45
N ARG A 309 -11.57 26.36 11.07
CA ARG A 309 -12.79 25.84 11.72
C ARG A 309 -12.55 25.41 13.17
N LEU A 310 -11.40 24.79 13.44
CA LEU A 310 -11.01 24.39 14.79
C LEU A 310 -10.72 25.62 15.65
N LEU A 311 -10.02 26.61 15.11
CA LEU A 311 -9.78 27.89 15.78
C LEU A 311 -11.07 28.65 16.06
N SER A 312 -12.03 28.67 15.13
CA SER A 312 -13.33 29.29 15.37
C SER A 312 -14.14 28.54 16.43
N ALA A 313 -14.12 27.20 16.43
CA ALA A 313 -14.80 26.39 17.44
C ALA A 313 -14.19 26.58 18.83
N VAL A 314 -12.86 26.65 18.93
CA VAL A 314 -12.15 26.94 20.18
C VAL A 314 -12.41 28.36 20.66
N ALA A 315 -12.45 29.34 19.74
CA ALA A 315 -12.79 30.73 20.08
C ALA A 315 -14.24 30.84 20.59
N GLU A 316 -15.17 30.12 19.96
CA GLU A 316 -16.58 30.06 20.37
C GLU A 316 -16.74 29.39 21.74
N GLN A 317 -15.98 28.33 22.03
CA GLN A 317 -15.90 27.71 23.35
C GLN A 317 -15.18 28.55 24.41
N ALA A 318 -14.23 29.40 24.03
CA ALA A 318 -13.59 30.33 24.97
C ALA A 318 -14.52 31.50 25.32
N LEU A 319 -15.39 31.88 24.39
CA LEU A 319 -16.36 32.97 24.54
C LEU A 319 -17.68 32.53 25.18
N HIS A 320 -17.94 31.23 25.38
CA HIS A 320 -19.17 30.71 25.98
C HIS A 320 -18.85 29.75 27.14
N ASP A 321 -19.50 29.94 28.28
CA ASP A 321 -19.32 29.06 29.45
C ASP A 321 -19.90 27.66 29.15
N PRO A 322 -19.09 26.58 29.21
CA PRO A 322 -19.52 25.23 28.86
C PRO A 322 -20.62 24.65 29.77
N LEU A 323 -20.88 25.23 30.95
CA LEU A 323 -21.94 24.78 31.85
C LEU A 323 -23.28 25.50 31.64
N THR A 324 -23.25 26.73 31.13
CA THR A 324 -24.45 27.58 31.03
C THR A 324 -24.82 27.99 29.61
N GLY A 325 -23.91 27.82 28.63
CA GLY A 325 -24.10 28.24 27.24
C GLY A 325 -24.19 29.75 27.05
N LEU A 326 -23.96 30.52 28.11
CA LEU A 326 -24.00 31.98 28.10
C LEU A 326 -22.65 32.55 27.67
N ALA A 327 -22.68 33.73 27.04
CA ALA A 327 -21.47 34.44 26.67
C ALA A 327 -20.64 34.78 27.91
N ASN A 328 -19.41 34.27 27.93
CA ASN A 328 -18.39 34.59 28.91
C ASN A 328 -18.03 36.06 28.71
N ARG A 329 -18.40 36.91 29.67
CA ARG A 329 -18.15 38.36 29.56
C ARG A 329 -16.66 38.61 29.70
N ALA A 330 -16.13 39.43 28.78
CA ALA A 330 -14.82 40.07 28.90
C ALA A 330 -14.74 40.92 30.18
#